data_AF-A0A534AXE9-F1
#
_entry.id   AF-A0A534AXE9-F1
#
_cell.length_a   1.000
_cell.length_b   1.000
_cell.length_c   1.000
_cell.angle_alpha   90.00
_cell.angle_beta   90.00
_cell.angle_gamma   90.00
#
_symmetry.space_group_name_H-M   'P 1'
#
loop_
_entity.id
_entity.type
_entity.pdbx_description
1 polymer ?
#
loop_
_entity_poly.entity_id
_entity_poly.type
_entity_poly.pdbx_seq_one_letter_code
_entity_poly.pdbx_strand_id
1 'polypeptide(L)'
;MRWRALLLFAVVLLLAAAALLLPVKGSLRAALGWMASHRESSGLAFIGLYVLATVCMVPGILLTVAAGAIFGLVRGVVLVSVASVLGASAAFFVGRTLARGWTERRIAAWPKFRALDGA
;
A
#
# COMPACT_ATOMS: atom_id res chain seq x y z
N MET A 1 -9.99 23.02 -11.97
CA MET A 1 -9.77 22.46 -10.61
C MET A 1 -10.74 21.32 -10.27
N ARG A 2 -12.03 21.45 -10.60
CA ARG A 2 -13.09 20.46 -10.28
C ARG A 2 -12.93 19.11 -11.00
N TRP A 3 -12.53 19.11 -12.28
CA TRP A 3 -12.39 17.90 -13.10
C TRP A 3 -11.23 16.98 -12.67
N ARG A 4 -10.10 17.52 -12.20
CA ARG A 4 -8.99 16.72 -11.64
C ARG A 4 -9.32 16.13 -10.27
N ALA A 5 -10.10 16.85 -9.46
CA ALA A 5 -10.64 16.33 -8.20
C ALA A 5 -11.72 15.27 -8.45
N LEU A 6 -12.57 15.46 -9.46
CA LEU A 6 -13.52 14.45 -9.93
C LEU A 6 -12.82 13.24 -10.53
N LEU A 7 -11.69 13.41 -11.23
CA LEU A 7 -10.87 12.31 -11.74
C LEU A 7 -10.15 11.57 -10.62
N LEU A 8 -9.60 12.26 -9.63
CA LEU A 8 -8.98 11.60 -8.46
C LEU A 8 -10.03 10.93 -7.58
N PHE A 9 -11.18 11.56 -7.39
CA PHE A 9 -12.31 10.97 -6.69
C PHE A 9 -12.90 9.80 -7.47
N ALA A 10 -12.98 9.87 -8.80
CA ALA A 10 -13.37 8.79 -9.68
C ALA A 10 -12.33 7.67 -9.71
N VAL A 11 -11.02 7.97 -9.68
CA VAL A 11 -9.95 6.97 -9.58
C VAL A 11 -9.95 6.31 -8.21
N VAL A 12 -10.13 7.06 -7.13
CA VAL A 12 -10.28 6.52 -5.78
C VAL A 12 -11.57 5.70 -5.67
N LEU A 13 -12.69 6.17 -6.24
CA LEU A 13 -13.93 5.42 -6.33
C LEU A 13 -13.81 4.20 -7.24
N LEU A 14 -13.02 4.25 -8.31
CA LEU A 14 -12.83 3.15 -9.26
C LEU A 14 -11.82 2.14 -8.70
N LEU A 15 -10.84 2.56 -7.90
CA LEU A 15 -9.97 1.68 -7.11
C LEU A 15 -10.71 1.07 -5.92
N ALA A 16 -11.57 1.83 -5.24
CA ALA A 16 -12.44 1.32 -4.19
C ALA A 16 -13.51 0.39 -4.76
N ALA A 17 -14.15 0.75 -5.87
CA ALA A 17 -15.09 -0.10 -6.60
C ALA A 17 -14.37 -1.32 -7.16
N ALA A 18 -13.16 -1.21 -7.72
CA ALA A 18 -12.36 -2.35 -8.08
C ALA A 18 -12.04 -3.22 -6.85
N ALA A 19 -11.71 -2.64 -5.70
CA ALA A 19 -11.48 -3.39 -4.46
C ALA A 19 -12.76 -4.05 -3.88
N LEU A 20 -13.94 -3.51 -4.20
CA LEU A 20 -15.27 -3.99 -3.77
C LEU A 20 -15.92 -4.95 -4.80
N LEU A 21 -15.62 -4.80 -6.10
CA LEU A 21 -16.19 -5.54 -7.23
C LEU A 21 -15.27 -6.65 -7.71
N LEU A 22 -13.94 -6.48 -7.67
CA LEU A 22 -13.02 -7.60 -7.80
C LEU A 22 -13.17 -8.44 -6.52
N PRO A 23 -13.16 -9.78 -6.62
CA PRO A 23 -13.11 -10.66 -5.47
C PRO A 23 -11.73 -10.58 -4.80
N VAL A 24 -11.26 -9.39 -4.40
CA VAL A 24 -9.98 -9.16 -3.72
C VAL A 24 -9.90 -9.99 -2.44
N LYS A 25 -11.03 -10.14 -1.74
CA LYS A 25 -11.13 -11.06 -0.59
C LYS A 25 -10.92 -12.53 -1.02
N GLY A 26 -11.43 -12.93 -2.17
CA GLY A 26 -11.27 -14.28 -2.74
C GLY A 26 -9.83 -14.54 -3.19
N SER A 27 -9.25 -13.63 -3.97
CA SER A 27 -7.86 -13.72 -4.44
C SER A 27 -6.86 -13.65 -3.28
N LEU A 28 -7.12 -12.80 -2.27
CA LEU A 28 -6.29 -12.75 -1.07
C LEU A 28 -6.41 -14.04 -0.26
N ARG A 29 -7.61 -14.59 -0.07
CA ARG A 29 -7.80 -15.90 0.59
C ARG A 29 -7.12 -17.02 -0.17
N ALA A 30 -7.20 -17.04 -1.50
CA ALA A 30 -6.53 -18.03 -2.33
C ALA A 30 -5.00 -17.90 -2.24
N ALA A 31 -4.48 -16.68 -2.31
CA ALA A 31 -3.05 -16.42 -2.15
C ALA A 31 -2.56 -16.83 -0.75
N LEU A 32 -3.26 -16.43 0.32
CA LEU A 32 -2.92 -16.81 1.69
C LEU A 32 -3.05 -18.32 1.92
N GLY A 33 -4.04 -18.98 1.32
CA GLY A 33 -4.20 -20.44 1.36
C GLY A 33 -3.06 -21.16 0.65
N TRP A 34 -2.64 -20.66 -0.52
CA TRP A 34 -1.47 -21.17 -1.22
C TRP A 34 -0.19 -20.99 -0.39
N MET A 35 0.02 -19.81 0.21
CA MET A 35 1.15 -19.55 1.12
C MET A 35 1.13 -20.48 2.34
N ALA A 36 -0.07 -20.75 2.89
CA ALA A 36 -0.23 -21.69 4.00
C ALA A 36 0.11 -23.13 3.64
N SER A 37 -0.05 -23.54 2.38
CA SER A 37 0.34 -24.86 1.87
C SER A 37 1.83 -24.96 1.52
N HIS A 38 2.47 -23.84 1.13
CA HIS A 38 3.87 -23.77 0.72
C HIS A 38 4.68 -22.81 1.62
N ARG A 39 4.64 -23.03 2.94
CA ARG A 39 5.20 -22.11 3.95
C ARG A 39 6.71 -21.84 3.80
N GLU A 40 7.48 -22.82 3.35
CA GLU A 40 8.95 -22.69 3.24
C GLU A 40 9.37 -21.78 2.08
N SER A 41 8.64 -21.76 0.96
CA SER A 41 9.00 -20.99 -0.25
C SER A 41 8.19 -19.70 -0.44
N SER A 42 7.13 -19.49 0.33
CA SER A 42 6.21 -18.36 0.15
C SER A 42 6.67 -17.03 0.76
N GLY A 43 7.81 -16.99 1.46
CA GLY A 43 8.31 -15.77 2.11
C GLY A 43 8.51 -14.59 1.14
N LEU A 44 9.12 -14.83 -0.03
CA LEU A 44 9.30 -13.78 -1.06
C LEU A 44 7.95 -13.28 -1.61
N ALA A 45 7.02 -14.20 -1.86
CA ALA A 45 5.70 -13.86 -2.36
C ALA A 45 4.90 -13.02 -1.33
N PHE A 46 5.04 -13.34 -0.04
CA PHE A 46 4.46 -12.55 1.04
C PHE A 46 5.03 -11.12 1.08
N ILE A 47 6.36 -10.98 0.99
CA ILE A 47 7.02 -9.66 0.96
C ILE A 47 6.50 -8.85 -0.22
N GLY A 48 6.44 -9.43 -1.43
CA GLY A 48 5.92 -8.76 -2.62
C GLY A 48 4.46 -8.30 -2.44
N LEU A 49 3.60 -9.19 -1.93
CA LEU A 49 2.21 -8.87 -1.65
C LEU A 49 2.07 -7.73 -0.63
N TYR A 50 2.88 -7.75 0.43
CA TYR A 50 2.87 -6.73 1.48
C TYR A 50 3.36 -5.37 0.96
N VAL A 51 4.41 -5.33 0.16
CA VAL A 51 4.92 -4.11 -0.48
C VAL A 51 3.86 -3.50 -1.38
N LEU A 52 3.21 -4.31 -2.23
CA LEU A 52 2.12 -3.85 -3.09
C LEU A 52 0.95 -3.30 -2.28
N ALA A 53 0.53 -4.02 -1.24
CA ALA A 53 -0.52 -3.56 -0.33
C ALA A 53 -0.16 -2.22 0.32
N THR A 54 1.09 -2.05 0.75
CA THR A 54 1.59 -0.81 1.37
C THR A 54 1.58 0.36 0.39
N VAL A 55 2.08 0.16 -0.83
CA VAL A 55 2.06 1.19 -1.89
C VAL A 55 0.63 1.58 -2.26
N CYS A 56 -0.28 0.62 -2.26
CA CYS A 56 -1.72 0.84 -2.49
C CYS A 56 -2.48 1.39 -1.26
N MET A 57 -1.78 1.75 -0.17
CA MET A 57 -2.39 2.24 1.08
C MET A 57 -3.44 1.30 1.69
N VAL A 58 -3.28 -0.01 1.48
CA VAL A 58 -4.16 -1.04 2.06
C VAL A 58 -3.79 -1.22 3.54
N PRO A 59 -4.77 -1.38 4.45
CA PRO A 59 -4.50 -1.65 5.86
C PRO A 59 -3.65 -2.93 6.05
N GLY A 60 -2.45 -2.78 6.59
CA GLY A 60 -1.49 -3.88 6.77
C GLY A 60 -1.87 -4.92 7.83
N ILE A 61 -2.85 -4.62 8.70
CA ILE A 61 -3.25 -5.45 9.84
C ILE A 61 -3.57 -6.91 9.42
N LEU A 62 -4.28 -7.09 8.30
CA LEU A 62 -4.63 -8.43 7.80
C LEU A 62 -3.39 -9.24 7.44
N LEU A 63 -2.43 -8.61 6.76
CA LEU A 63 -1.22 -9.28 6.28
C LEU A 63 -0.27 -9.59 7.45
N THR A 64 -0.15 -8.68 8.42
CA THR A 64 0.65 -8.89 9.63
C THR A 64 0.12 -10.05 10.47
N VAL A 65 -1.20 -10.11 10.68
CA VAL A 65 -1.84 -11.22 11.41
C VAL A 65 -1.71 -12.53 10.63
N ALA A 66 -1.94 -12.49 9.31
CA ALA A 66 -1.77 -13.66 8.45
C ALA A 66 -0.34 -14.19 8.48
N ALA A 67 0.67 -13.32 8.54
CA ALA A 67 2.06 -13.73 8.64
C ALA A 67 2.34 -14.54 9.92
N GLY A 68 1.81 -14.10 11.06
CA GLY A 68 1.92 -14.84 12.32
C GLY A 68 1.25 -16.22 12.26
N ALA A 69 0.09 -16.31 11.61
CA ALA A 69 -0.65 -17.57 11.44
C ALA A 69 0.01 -18.53 10.42
N ILE A 70 0.63 -17.99 9.36
CA ILE A 70 1.18 -18.77 8.24
C ILE A 70 2.66 -19.13 8.44
N PHE A 71 3.47 -18.24 8.99
CA PHE A 71 4.91 -18.49 9.14
C PHE A 71 5.32 -18.75 10.60
N GLY A 72 4.38 -18.59 11.54
CA GLY A 72 4.66 -18.59 12.98
C GLY A 72 5.15 -17.23 13.46
N LEU A 73 5.21 -17.04 14.77
CA LEU A 73 5.51 -15.74 15.37
C LEU A 73 6.89 -15.20 14.96
N VAL A 74 7.95 -15.98 15.16
CA VAL A 74 9.34 -15.51 14.94
C VAL A 74 9.58 -15.20 13.46
N ARG A 75 9.35 -16.18 12.56
CA ARG A 75 9.55 -15.99 11.12
C ARG A 75 8.57 -14.94 10.55
N GLY A 76 7.33 -14.91 11.02
CA GLY A 76 6.33 -13.92 10.64
C GLY A 76 6.76 -12.49 11.00
N VAL A 77 7.27 -12.26 12.20
CA VAL A 77 7.79 -10.95 12.63
C VAL A 77 8.96 -10.51 11.75
N VAL A 78 9.93 -11.40 11.47
CA VAL A 78 11.07 -11.09 10.59
C VAL A 78 10.59 -10.72 9.19
N LEU A 79 9.71 -11.53 8.59
CA LEU A 79 9.17 -11.28 7.25
C LEU A 79 8.38 -9.97 7.19
N VAL A 80 7.50 -9.70 8.15
CA VAL A 80 6.71 -8.47 8.21
C VAL A 80 7.61 -7.25 8.39
N SER A 81 8.69 -7.36 9.17
CA SER A 81 9.61 -6.25 9.41
C SER A 81 10.34 -5.87 8.13
N VAL A 82 10.92 -6.85 7.43
CA VAL A 82 11.58 -6.65 6.13
C VAL A 82 10.58 -6.11 5.10
N ALA A 83 9.40 -6.72 5.02
CA ALA A 83 8.37 -6.30 4.09
C ALA A 83 7.88 -4.87 4.35
N SER A 84 7.76 -4.46 5.61
CA SER A 84 7.30 -3.11 5.99
C SER A 84 8.31 -2.04 5.61
N VAL A 85 9.61 -2.28 5.84
CA VAL A 85 10.67 -1.34 5.46
C VAL A 85 10.72 -1.19 3.94
N LEU A 86 10.64 -2.30 3.19
CA LEU A 86 10.59 -2.28 1.74
C LEU A 86 9.33 -1.59 1.21
N GLY A 87 8.17 -1.87 1.81
CA GLY A 87 6.90 -1.27 1.45
C GLY A 87 6.88 0.23 1.67
N ALA A 88 7.36 0.69 2.83
CA ALA A 88 7.47 2.10 3.15
C ALA A 88 8.47 2.82 2.23
N SER A 89 9.60 2.17 1.93
CA SER A 89 10.61 2.72 1.01
C SER A 89 10.06 2.85 -0.42
N ALA A 90 9.33 1.84 -0.90
CA ALA A 90 8.66 1.87 -2.20
C ALA A 90 7.58 2.95 -2.25
N ALA A 91 6.72 3.04 -1.23
CA ALA A 91 5.69 4.06 -1.12
C ALA A 91 6.30 5.48 -1.08
N PHE A 92 7.41 5.65 -0.35
CA PHE A 92 8.17 6.90 -0.34
C PHE A 92 8.72 7.25 -1.72
N PHE A 93 9.29 6.28 -2.44
CA PHE A 93 9.85 6.52 -3.77
C PHE A 93 8.76 6.90 -4.78
N VAL A 94 7.62 6.21 -4.73
CA VAL A 94 6.42 6.53 -5.52
C VAL A 94 5.93 7.95 -5.20
N GLY A 95 5.86 8.31 -3.91
CA GLY A 95 5.47 9.66 -3.48
C GLY A 95 6.46 10.74 -3.96
N ARG A 96 7.76 10.46 -3.86
CA ARG A 96 8.84 11.41 -4.20
C ARG A 96 9.00 11.63 -5.70
N THR A 97 8.68 10.65 -6.54
CA THR A 97 8.91 10.73 -7.99
C THR A 97 7.61 10.99 -8.76
N LEU A 98 6.59 10.16 -8.57
CA LEU A 98 5.33 10.25 -9.30
C LEU A 98 4.39 11.29 -8.68
N ALA A 99 4.31 11.37 -7.35
CA ALA A 99 3.38 12.29 -6.69
C ALA A 99 3.95 13.70 -6.48
N ARG A 100 5.26 13.91 -6.65
CA ARG A 100 5.92 15.20 -6.34
C ARG A 100 5.31 16.38 -7.08
N GLY A 101 5.15 16.28 -8.39
CA GLY A 101 4.56 17.37 -9.19
C GLY A 101 3.07 17.61 -8.89
N TRP A 102 2.35 16.62 -8.35
CA TRP A 102 0.99 16.79 -7.85
C TRP A 102 0.98 17.49 -6.49
N THR A 103 1.87 17.08 -5.59
CA THR A 103 2.03 17.65 -4.25
C THR A 103 2.49 19.11 -4.30
N GLU A 104 3.49 19.44 -5.12
CA GLU A 104 3.98 20.83 -5.30
C GLU A 104 2.86 21.79 -5.73
N ARG A 105 2.03 21.37 -6.68
CA ARG A 105 0.86 22.16 -7.12
C ARG A 105 -0.20 22.29 -6.02
N ARG A 106 -0.35 21.28 -5.16
CA ARG A 106 -1.29 21.28 -4.03
C ARG A 106 -0.83 22.24 -2.93
N ILE A 107 0.46 22.22 -2.61
CA ILE A 107 1.09 23.10 -1.62
C ILE A 107 1.02 24.55 -2.09
N ALA A 108 1.37 24.83 -3.34
CA ALA A 108 1.31 26.19 -3.91
C ALA A 108 -0.10 26.79 -3.92
N ALA A 109 -1.14 25.94 -3.98
CA ALA A 109 -2.54 26.38 -3.93
C ALA A 109 -3.03 26.70 -2.51
N TRP A 110 -2.22 26.45 -1.47
CA TRP A 110 -2.59 26.67 -0.07
C TRP A 110 -1.89 27.92 0.49
N PRO A 111 -2.62 29.03 0.72
CA PRO A 111 -2.03 30.29 1.13
C PRO A 111 -1.30 30.23 2.49
N LYS A 112 -1.68 29.30 3.38
CA LYS A 112 -0.98 29.06 4.65
C LYS A 112 0.47 28.57 4.47
N PHE A 113 0.77 27.81 3.41
CA PHE A 113 2.13 27.31 3.17
C PHE A 113 3.01 28.39 2.52
N ARG A 114 2.45 29.25 1.67
CA ARG A 114 3.18 30.38 1.07
C ARG A 114 3.71 31.39 2.11
N ALA A 115 3.08 31.48 3.27
CA ALA A 115 3.55 32.33 4.36
C ALA A 115 4.79 31.76 5.08
N LEU A 116 5.03 30.45 4.97
CA LEU A 116 6.19 29.77 5.57
C LEU A 116 7.39 29.73 4.62
N ASP A 117 7.18 29.81 3.31
CA ASP A 117 8.25 29.83 2.30
C ASP A 117 9.09 31.13 2.29
N GLY A 118 8.66 32.16 3.03
CA GLY A 118 9.31 33.47 3.09
C GLY A 118 10.07 33.78 4.38
N ALA A 119 10.20 32.82 5.30
CA ALA A 119 10.98 32.92 6.54
C ALA A 119 12.32 32.17 6.40
#